data_AF-A0A536TCL8-F1
#
_entry.id   AF-A0A536TCL8-F1
#
_cell.length_a   1.000
_cell.length_b   1.000
_cell.length_c   1.000
_cell.angle_alpha   90.00
_cell.angle_beta   90.00
_cell.angle_gamma   90.00
#
_symmetry.space_group_name_H-M   'P 1'
#
loop_
_entity.id
_entity.type
_entity.pdbx_description
1 polymer ?
#
loop_
_entity_poly.entity_id
_entity_poly.type
_entity_poly.pdbx_seq_one_letter_code
_entity_poly.pdbx_strand_id
1 'polypeptide(L)'
;QIDPNLESAARVFGASTSRMFWYILVPLLGPGILAASLLVLVRTIALFELTFLTAGPDSQTLVVALYYAVFAAGVRAPQSVDAMAMVYMAVTLVWLLIALRFVNPTQLVSRVKEHPQPVV
;
A
#
# COMPACT_ATOMS: atom_id res chain seq x y z
N GLN A 1 4.62 -15.63 -11.47
CA GLN A 1 4.13 -16.09 -12.78
C GLN A 1 3.16 -17.23 -12.50
N ILE A 2 1.91 -17.12 -12.96
CA ILE A 2 0.91 -18.18 -12.79
C ILE A 2 1.27 -19.30 -13.77
N ASP A 3 1.35 -20.53 -13.25
CA ASP A 3 1.79 -21.71 -14.00
C ASP A 3 0.78 -22.06 -15.12
N PRO A 4 1.17 -22.15 -16.40
CA PRO A 4 0.28 -22.49 -17.52
C PRO A 4 -0.41 -23.86 -17.35
N ASN A 5 0.17 -24.71 -16.52
CA ASN A 5 -0.40 -26.01 -16.16
C ASN A 5 -1.70 -25.90 -15.36
N LEU A 6 -1.88 -24.83 -14.58
CA LEU A 6 -3.09 -24.63 -13.78
C LEU A 6 -4.30 -24.31 -14.66
N GLU A 7 -4.09 -23.52 -15.71
CA GLU A 7 -5.12 -23.16 -16.68
C GLU A 7 -5.51 -24.36 -17.55
N SER A 8 -4.52 -25.17 -17.93
CA SER A 8 -4.71 -26.38 -18.73
C SER A 8 -5.45 -27.47 -17.94
N ALA A 9 -5.09 -27.70 -16.68
CA ALA A 9 -5.75 -28.69 -15.80
C ALA A 9 -7.21 -28.34 -15.52
N ALA A 10 -7.52 -27.05 -15.36
CA ALA A 10 -8.86 -26.61 -15.04
C ALA A 10 -9.80 -26.60 -16.28
N ARG A 11 -9.24 -26.53 -17.49
CA ARG A 11 -9.95 -26.73 -18.76
C ARG A 11 -10.31 -28.21 -18.99
N VAL A 12 -9.46 -29.14 -18.53
CA VAL A 12 -9.70 -30.59 -18.60
C VAL A 12 -10.82 -31.04 -17.65
N PHE A 13 -11.05 -30.34 -16.54
CA PHE A 13 -12.09 -30.67 -15.55
C PHE A 13 -13.48 -30.04 -15.81
N GLY A 14 -13.71 -29.37 -16.94
CA GLY A 14 -15.05 -28.91 -17.35
C GLY A 14 -15.65 -27.80 -16.47
N ALA A 15 -14.86 -27.13 -15.63
CA ALA A 15 -15.34 -26.02 -14.80
C ALA A 15 -15.50 -24.74 -15.64
N SER A 16 -16.66 -24.08 -15.55
CA SER A 16 -16.88 -22.79 -16.20
C SER A 16 -15.80 -21.78 -15.80
N THR A 17 -15.30 -20.99 -16.75
CA THR A 17 -14.24 -19.99 -16.56
C THR A 17 -14.50 -19.07 -15.37
N SER A 18 -15.77 -18.72 -15.15
CA SER A 18 -16.23 -17.90 -14.01
C SER A 18 -16.02 -18.59 -12.66
N ARG A 19 -16.26 -19.91 -12.56
CA ARG A 19 -16.08 -20.67 -11.31
C ARG A 19 -14.60 -20.85 -11.01
N MET A 20 -13.79 -21.10 -12.03
CA MET A 20 -12.33 -21.20 -11.91
C MET A 20 -11.71 -19.86 -11.45
N PHE A 21 -12.15 -18.74 -12.02
CA PHE A 21 -11.70 -17.41 -11.63
C PHE A 21 -11.94 -17.14 -10.14
N TRP A 22 -13.16 -17.34 -9.66
CA TRP A 22 -13.54 -17.04 -8.27
C TRP A 22 -13.02 -18.06 -7.24
N TYR A 23 -12.95 -19.36 -7.57
CA TYR A 23 -12.57 -20.39 -6.60
C TYR A 23 -11.09 -20.76 -6.61
N ILE A 24 -10.37 -20.53 -7.72
CA ILE A 24 -8.96 -20.91 -7.85
C ILE A 24 -8.10 -19.67 -7.97
N LEU A 25 -8.40 -18.77 -8.92
CA LEU A 25 -7.55 -17.60 -9.18
C LEU A 25 -7.60 -16.56 -8.04
N VAL A 26 -8.79 -16.20 -7.56
CA VAL A 26 -8.97 -15.20 -6.49
C VAL A 26 -8.26 -15.59 -5.18
N PRO A 27 -8.42 -16.80 -4.61
CA PRO A 27 -7.69 -17.17 -3.39
C PRO A 27 -6.17 -17.29 -3.61
N LEU A 28 -5.73 -17.67 -4.81
CA LEU A 28 -4.30 -17.70 -5.16
C LEU A 28 -3.71 -16.28 -5.30
N LEU A 29 -4.52 -15.33 -5.78
CA LEU A 29 -4.19 -13.91 -5.87
C LEU A 29 -4.35 -13.17 -4.54
N GLY A 30 -5.07 -13.74 -3.56
CA GLY A 30 -5.31 -13.19 -2.23
C GLY A 30 -4.07 -12.58 -1.55
N PRO A 31 -2.94 -13.33 -1.38
CA PRO A 31 -1.73 -12.76 -0.80
C PRO A 31 -1.13 -11.62 -1.65
N GLY A 32 -1.28 -11.66 -2.98
CA GLY A 32 -0.83 -10.61 -3.89
C GLY A 32 -1.68 -9.34 -3.81
N ILE A 33 -3.01 -9.49 -3.69
CA ILE A 33 -3.95 -8.38 -3.50
C ILE A 33 -3.71 -7.70 -2.15
N LEU A 34 -3.45 -8.48 -1.09
CA LEU A 34 -3.09 -7.92 0.21
C LEU A 34 -1.80 -7.10 0.14
N ALA A 35 -0.74 -7.63 -0.49
CA ALA A 35 0.51 -6.90 -0.69
C ALA A 35 0.31 -5.61 -1.52
N ALA A 36 -0.44 -5.69 -2.62
CA ALA A 36 -0.76 -4.54 -3.46
C ALA A 36 -1.61 -3.49 -2.72
N SER A 37 -2.59 -3.93 -1.93
CA SER A 37 -3.46 -3.04 -1.15
C SER A 37 -2.69 -2.26 -0.09
N LEU A 38 -1.75 -2.91 0.62
CA LEU A 38 -0.87 -2.26 1.58
C LEU A 38 0.03 -1.22 0.89
N LEU A 39 0.61 -1.58 -0.25
CA LEU A 39 1.48 -0.67 -1.01
C LEU A 39 0.70 0.55 -1.54
N VAL A 40 -0.50 0.33 -2.07
CA VAL A 40 -1.39 1.41 -2.53
C VAL A 40 -1.80 2.29 -1.34
N LEU A 41 -2.15 1.70 -0.19
CA LEU A 41 -2.53 2.45 1.01
C LEU A 41 -1.39 3.36 1.49
N VAL A 42 -0.17 2.84 1.56
CA VAL A 42 1.04 3.63 1.90
C VAL A 42 1.25 4.76 0.90
N ARG A 43 1.10 4.47 -0.40
CA ARG A 43 1.25 5.46 -1.46
C ARG A 43 0.19 6.56 -1.38
N THR A 44 -1.07 6.22 -1.11
CA THR A 44 -2.16 7.18 -0.95
C THR A 44 -1.92 8.13 0.21
N ILE A 45 -1.40 7.65 1.34
CA ILE A 45 -1.05 8.51 2.49
C ILE A 45 0.10 9.48 2.13
N ALA A 46 1.02 9.07 1.26
CA ALA A 46 2.15 9.89 0.82
C ALA A 46 1.83 10.88 -0.32
N LEU A 47 0.62 10.85 -0.89
CA LEU A 47 0.24 11.67 -2.04
C LEU A 47 -0.15 13.10 -1.64
N PHE A 48 0.84 13.90 -1.23
CA PHE A 48 0.64 15.32 -0.95
C PHE A 48 0.23 16.10 -2.21
N GLU A 49 0.94 15.92 -3.32
CA GLU A 49 0.79 16.72 -4.55
C GLU A 49 -0.65 16.71 -5.09
N LEU A 50 -1.26 15.53 -5.19
CA LEU A 50 -2.64 15.40 -5.69
C LEU A 50 -3.64 16.09 -4.77
N THR A 51 -3.48 15.92 -3.45
CA THR A 51 -4.36 16.60 -2.48
C THR A 51 -4.16 18.10 -2.47
N PHE A 52 -2.92 18.60 -2.66
CA PHE A 52 -2.65 20.03 -2.75
C PHE A 52 -3.27 20.66 -4.00
N LEU A 53 -3.12 20.01 -5.16
CA LEU A 53 -3.66 20.53 -6.43
C LEU A 53 -5.19 20.44 -6.50
N THR A 54 -5.80 19.50 -5.80
CA THR A 54 -7.26 19.28 -5.79
C THR A 54 -7.95 19.95 -4.59
N ALA A 55 -7.20 20.40 -3.59
CA ALA A 55 -7.78 21.01 -2.40
C ALA A 55 -8.51 22.32 -2.74
N GLY A 56 -9.81 22.35 -2.46
CA GLY A 56 -10.62 23.57 -2.48
C GLY A 56 -10.59 24.31 -1.14
N PRO A 57 -11.22 25.50 -1.06
CA PRO A 57 -11.31 26.30 0.18
C PRO A 57 -11.90 25.53 1.37
N ASP A 58 -12.87 24.66 1.12
CA ASP A 58 -13.59 23.90 2.15
C ASP A 58 -13.08 22.47 2.35
N SER A 59 -12.12 22.02 1.53
CA SER A 59 -11.63 20.62 1.52
C SER A 59 -10.12 20.57 1.73
N GLN A 60 -9.64 21.23 2.78
CA GLN A 60 -8.22 21.23 3.13
C GLN A 60 -7.86 19.99 3.95
N THR A 61 -6.93 19.19 3.44
CA THR A 61 -6.31 18.13 4.24
C THR A 61 -5.32 18.73 5.23
N LEU A 62 -5.02 18.02 6.33
CA LEU A 62 -4.10 18.49 7.37
C LEU A 62 -2.73 18.87 6.79
N VAL A 63 -2.24 18.14 5.77
CA VAL A 63 -0.97 18.41 5.10
C VAL A 63 -1.00 19.71 4.31
N VAL A 64 -2.10 19.98 3.61
CA VAL A 64 -2.31 21.21 2.85
C VAL A 64 -2.44 22.42 3.80
N ALA A 65 -3.16 22.25 4.92
CA ALA A 65 -3.28 23.28 5.94
C ALA A 65 -1.92 23.62 6.58
N LEU A 66 -1.08 22.61 6.84
CA LEU A 66 0.29 22.79 7.33
C LEU A 66 1.15 23.55 6.32
N TYR A 67 1.09 23.17 5.04
CA TYR A 67 1.81 23.87 3.97
C TYR A 67 1.40 25.36 3.91
N TYR A 68 0.11 25.67 3.90
CA TYR A 68 -0.35 27.05 3.96
C TYR A 68 0.07 27.75 5.25
N ALA A 69 0.11 27.06 6.39
CA ALA A 69 0.52 27.68 7.65
C ALA A 69 2.00 28.07 7.67
N VAL A 70 2.86 27.33 6.97
CA VAL A 70 4.30 27.62 6.82
C VAL A 70 4.57 28.68 5.75
N PHE A 71 3.87 28.61 4.61
CA PHE A 71 4.20 29.38 3.41
C PHE A 71 3.26 30.54 3.10
N ALA A 72 2.08 30.65 3.74
CA ALA A 72 1.18 31.78 3.48
C ALA A 72 1.76 33.08 4.03
N ALA A 73 1.59 34.16 3.26
CA ALA A 73 1.99 35.50 3.66
C ALA A 73 1.11 35.98 4.83
N GLY A 74 1.71 36.02 6.03
CA GLY A 74 1.07 36.51 7.25
C GLY A 74 1.76 35.97 8.49
N VAL A 75 1.89 36.79 9.54
CA VAL A 75 2.45 36.36 10.82
C VAL A 75 1.45 35.44 11.50
N ARG A 76 1.53 34.13 11.21
CA ARG A 76 0.87 33.10 12.03
C ARG A 76 1.76 32.80 13.23
N ALA A 77 1.15 32.57 14.39
CA ALA A 77 1.90 32.28 15.60
C ALA A 77 2.74 31.01 15.37
N PRO A 78 4.09 31.06 15.46
CA PRO A 78 4.95 29.91 15.15
C PRO A 78 4.63 28.66 16.00
N GLN A 79 4.10 28.88 17.21
CA GLN A 79 3.61 27.84 18.11
C GLN A 79 2.49 26.95 17.53
N SER A 80 1.60 27.48 16.69
CA SER A 80 0.52 26.67 16.10
C SER A 80 1.03 25.81 14.95
N VAL A 81 1.99 26.33 14.18
CA VAL A 81 2.65 25.59 13.09
C VAL A 81 3.43 24.40 13.64
N ASP A 82 4.18 24.61 14.72
CA ASP A 82 4.98 23.57 15.37
C ASP A 82 4.11 22.45 15.96
N ALA A 83 2.98 22.81 16.60
CA ALA A 83 2.01 21.84 17.10
C ALA A 83 1.39 21.00 15.96
N MET A 84 1.01 21.62 14.84
CA MET A 84 0.48 20.89 13.69
C MET A 84 1.55 19.95 13.07
N ALA A 85 2.81 20.38 13.03
CA ALA A 85 3.92 19.58 12.53
C ALA A 85 4.20 18.37 13.42
N MET A 86 4.20 18.55 14.74
CA MET A 86 4.32 17.47 15.72
C MET A 86 3.19 16.43 15.56
N VAL A 87 1.95 16.89 15.42
CA VAL A 87 0.79 16.00 15.22
C VAL A 87 0.92 15.22 13.91
N TYR A 88 1.32 15.89 12.81
CA TYR A 88 1.53 15.22 11.54
C TYR A 88 2.65 14.18 11.59
N MET A 89 3.78 14.52 12.21
CA MET A 89 4.91 13.60 12.45
C MET A 89 4.47 12.38 13.27
N ALA A 90 3.70 12.58 14.34
CA ALA A 90 3.21 11.49 15.17
C ALA A 90 2.27 10.56 14.39
N VAL A 91 1.32 11.12 13.62
CA VAL A 91 0.37 10.33 12.81
C VAL A 91 1.09 9.53 11.73
N THR A 92 2.01 10.16 11.01
CA THR A 92 2.81 9.48 9.97
C THR A 92 3.71 8.40 10.55
N LEU A 93 4.34 8.64 11.71
CA LEU A 93 5.12 7.63 12.42
C LEU A 93 4.26 6.45 12.85
N VAL A 94 3.06 6.69 13.40
CA VAL A 94 2.12 5.62 13.77
C VAL A 94 1.73 4.80 12.55
N TRP A 95 1.38 5.43 11.43
CA TRP A 95 1.09 4.74 10.18
C TRP A 95 2.28 3.94 9.65
N LEU A 96 3.49 4.48 9.75
CA LEU A 96 4.71 3.77 9.35
C LEU A 96 4.95 2.55 10.25
N LEU A 97 4.76 2.66 11.56
CA LEU A 97 4.88 1.53 12.49
C LEU A 97 3.82 0.46 12.23
N ILE A 98 2.58 0.86 11.94
CA ILE A 98 1.51 -0.04 11.52
C ILE A 98 1.91 -0.74 10.23
N ALA A 99 2.35 0.02 9.22
CA ALA A 99 2.81 -0.53 7.95
C ALA A 99 3.95 -1.52 8.15
N LEU A 100 4.96 -1.20 8.96
CA LEU A 100 6.05 -2.12 9.30
C LEU A 100 5.58 -3.37 10.04
N ARG A 101 4.56 -3.26 10.89
CA ARG A 101 3.98 -4.43 11.58
C ARG A 101 3.19 -5.34 10.64
N PHE A 102 2.50 -4.78 9.66
CA PHE A 102 1.84 -5.55 8.60
C PHE A 102 2.85 -6.13 7.61
N VAL A 103 3.90 -5.37 7.29
CA VAL A 103 5.06 -5.78 6.50
C VAL A 103 6.02 -6.55 7.39
N ASN A 104 5.55 -7.67 7.96
CA ASN A 104 6.46 -8.60 8.63
C ASN A 104 7.52 -9.07 7.61
N PRO A 105 8.82 -8.86 7.86
CA PRO A 105 9.92 -9.14 6.94
C PRO A 105 10.15 -10.62 6.61
N THR A 106 9.29 -11.53 7.08
CA THR A 106 9.41 -12.98 6.86
C THR A 106 9.00 -13.42 5.44
N GLN A 107 8.41 -12.55 4.62
CA GLN A 107 8.04 -12.89 3.23
C GLN A 107 9.10 -12.49 2.19
N LEU A 108 10.11 -11.70 2.56
CA LEU A 108 11.10 -11.19 1.58
C LEU A 108 12.29 -12.14 1.33
N VAL A 109 12.57 -13.09 2.23
CA VAL A 109 13.82 -13.90 2.19
C VAL A 109 13.59 -15.41 1.98
N SER A 110 12.36 -15.93 2.04
CA SER A 110 12.14 -17.39 2.03
C SER A 110 11.90 -18.05 0.67
N ARG A 111 11.95 -17.33 -0.47
CA ARG A 111 11.68 -17.91 -1.81
C ARG A 111 12.89 -17.93 -2.74
N VAL A 112 14.12 -17.94 -2.20
CA VAL A 112 15.35 -18.17 -3.00
C VAL A 112 16.17 -19.37 -2.51
N LYS A 113 15.71 -20.10 -1.49
CA LYS A 113 16.36 -21.35 -1.06
C LYS A 113 15.47 -22.54 -1.38
N GLU A 114 15.75 -23.19 -2.50
CA GLU A 114 15.96 -24.65 -2.64
C GLU A 114 15.67 -25.14 -4.07
N HIS A 115 16.75 -25.31 -4.85
CA HIS A 115 16.92 -26.49 -5.69
C HIS A 115 18.43 -26.81 -5.76
N PRO A 116 18.98 -27.61 -4.83
CA PRO A 116 20.19 -28.37 -5.12
C PRO A 116 19.75 -29.54 -6.02
N GLN A 117 20.20 -29.53 -7.28
CA GLN A 117 20.13 -30.71 -8.14
C GLN A 117 21.17 -31.72 -7.64
N PRO A 118 20.81 -32.97 -7.28
CA PRO A 118 21.78 -34.05 -7.25
C PRO A 118 21.93 -34.60 -8.67
N VAL A 119 23.08 -34.35 -9.29
CA VAL A 119 23.50 -35.03 -10.51
C VAL A 119 24.40 -36.18 -10.10
N VAL A 120 23.86 -37.40 -10.13
CA VAL A 120 24.61 -38.64 -10.39
C VAL A 120 23.79 -39.43 -11.40
#